data_AF-H1KV23-F1
#
_entry.id   AF-H1KV23-F1
#
_cell.length_a   1.000
_cell.length_b   1.000
_cell.length_c   1.000
_cell.angle_alpha   90.00
_cell.angle_beta   90.00
_cell.angle_gamma   90.00
#
_symmetry.space_group_name_H-M   'P 1'
#
loop_
_entity.id
_entity.type
_entity.pdbx_description
1 polymer ?
#
loop_
_entity_poly.entity_id
_entity_poly.type
_entity_poly.pdbx_seq_one_letter_code
_entity_poly.pdbx_strand_id
1 'polypeptide(L)'
;MSETLTLAIDGGAITTPSYESHRRGKNWIARLTGPNAAKMEREFLDMRRRIVDLGDVQRGDAIEVGLDYYNARGAKRPDRDYYVVLSRSETELALEEHATAAQVIKAARVLREADSSEIDPGGLQVSVTLTRDEVIDLARLVETAGGPASVLTALSAALGA
;
A
#
# COMPACT_ATOMS: atom_id res chain seq x y z
N MET A 1 1.79 -19.06 11.68
CA MET A 1 2.11 -19.19 10.25
C MET A 1 1.33 -18.08 9.58
N SER A 2 1.99 -17.15 8.90
CA SER A 2 1.28 -16.16 8.08
C SER A 2 0.86 -16.84 6.79
N GLU A 3 -0.36 -16.59 6.33
CA GLU A 3 -0.86 -17.09 5.05
C GLU A 3 -0.82 -15.96 4.02
N THR A 4 -0.41 -16.28 2.79
CA THR A 4 -0.39 -15.31 1.69
C THR A 4 -1.56 -15.57 0.77
N LEU A 5 -2.30 -14.52 0.45
CA LEU A 5 -3.47 -14.53 -0.41
C LEU A 5 -3.25 -13.61 -1.60
N THR A 6 -3.53 -14.11 -2.81
CA THR A 6 -3.54 -13.30 -4.03
C THR A 6 -4.97 -13.11 -4.52
N LEU A 7 -5.35 -11.86 -4.73
CA LEU A 7 -6.67 -11.44 -5.19
C LEU A 7 -6.57 -10.80 -6.57
N ALA A 8 -7.53 -11.08 -7.45
CA ALA A 8 -7.65 -10.39 -8.73
C ALA A 8 -8.21 -8.97 -8.52
N ILE A 9 -7.62 -8.01 -9.22
CA ILE A 9 -8.07 -6.62 -9.33
C ILE A 9 -8.83 -6.47 -10.65
N ASP A 10 -10.03 -5.90 -10.58
CA ASP A 10 -10.83 -5.52 -11.74
C ASP A 10 -11.23 -4.04 -11.61
N GLY A 11 -10.74 -3.20 -12.51
CA GLY A 11 -11.01 -1.76 -12.49
C GLY A 11 -10.56 -1.04 -11.21
N GLY A 12 -9.51 -1.53 -10.54
CA GLY A 12 -9.04 -1.00 -9.26
C GLY A 12 -9.77 -1.52 -8.02
N ALA A 13 -10.72 -2.43 -8.18
CA ALA A 13 -11.47 -3.03 -7.08
C ALA A 13 -11.14 -4.52 -6.91
N ILE A 14 -11.36 -5.03 -5.69
CA ILE A 14 -11.21 -6.46 -5.35
C ILE A 14 -12.50 -7.02 -4.78
N THR A 15 -12.64 -8.35 -4.84
CA THR A 15 -13.58 -9.05 -3.94
C THR A 15 -12.90 -9.23 -2.58
N THR A 16 -13.55 -8.76 -1.52
CA THR A 16 -13.04 -8.87 -0.15
C THR A 16 -12.76 -10.33 0.24
N PRO A 17 -11.63 -10.61 0.92
CA PRO A 17 -11.25 -11.97 1.31
C PRO A 17 -12.24 -12.60 2.29
N SER A 18 -12.84 -11.79 3.16
CA SER A 18 -13.78 -12.23 4.19
C SER A 18 -15.05 -11.41 4.16
N TYR A 19 -16.21 -12.05 4.37
CA TYR A 19 -17.50 -11.39 4.33
C TYR A 19 -18.56 -12.08 5.19
N GLU A 20 -19.16 -11.34 6.12
CA GLU A 20 -20.34 -11.77 6.87
C GLU A 20 -21.60 -11.51 6.03
N SER A 21 -22.29 -12.58 5.65
CA SER A 21 -23.48 -12.53 4.79
C SER A 21 -24.79 -12.28 5.56
N HIS A 22 -24.79 -12.47 6.87
CA HIS A 22 -25.97 -12.30 7.69
C HIS A 22 -26.42 -10.83 7.69
N ARG A 23 -27.74 -10.59 7.66
CA ARG A 23 -28.33 -9.23 7.64
C ARG A 23 -27.94 -8.33 8.82
N ARG A 24 -27.48 -8.93 9.92
CA ARG A 24 -26.99 -8.23 11.13
C ARG A 24 -25.46 -8.09 11.16
N GLY A 25 -24.78 -8.61 10.14
CA GLY A 25 -23.38 -8.34 9.88
C GLY A 25 -23.17 -6.91 9.42
N LYS A 26 -22.06 -6.33 9.85
CA LYS A 26 -21.52 -5.06 9.36
C LYS A 26 -20.13 -5.33 8.84
N ASN A 27 -20.01 -5.29 7.52
CA ASN A 27 -18.75 -5.48 6.82
C ASN A 27 -18.14 -4.11 6.54
N TRP A 28 -16.84 -4.00 6.73
CA TRP A 28 -16.06 -2.83 6.38
C TRP A 28 -14.61 -3.21 6.19
N ILE A 29 -13.87 -2.35 5.52
CA ILE A 29 -12.43 -2.48 5.36
C ILE A 29 -11.79 -1.11 5.58
N ALA A 30 -10.64 -1.10 6.22
CA ALA A 30 -9.92 0.13 6.50
C ALA A 30 -8.42 -0.06 6.31
N ARG A 31 -7.76 0.97 5.81
CA ARG A 31 -6.32 1.14 5.96
C ARG A 31 -6.03 1.60 7.38
N LEU A 32 -5.04 0.96 8.00
CA LEU A 32 -4.56 1.29 9.33
C LEU A 32 -3.37 2.24 9.23
N THR A 33 -3.50 3.40 9.86
CA THR A 33 -2.44 4.40 9.94
C THR A 33 -2.05 4.66 11.39
N GLY A 34 -0.96 5.39 11.62
CA GLY A 34 -0.44 5.69 12.95
C GLY A 34 0.75 4.83 13.38
N PRO A 35 1.38 5.16 14.53
CA PRO A 35 2.68 4.62 14.92
C PRO A 35 2.63 3.20 15.49
N ASN A 36 1.50 2.76 16.03
CA ASN A 36 1.31 1.42 16.61
C ASN A 36 -0.18 1.12 16.84
N ALA A 37 -0.50 -0.13 17.16
CA ALA A 37 -1.88 -0.59 17.37
C ALA A 37 -2.65 0.14 18.50
N ALA A 38 -1.96 0.74 19.48
CA ALA A 38 -2.63 1.49 20.55
C ALA A 38 -2.96 2.94 20.15
N LYS A 39 -2.31 3.45 19.10
CA LYS A 39 -2.50 4.82 18.56
C LYS A 39 -2.79 4.78 17.07
N MET A 40 -3.49 3.74 16.61
CA MET A 40 -3.82 3.58 15.20
C MET A 40 -5.13 4.28 14.85
N GLU A 41 -5.20 4.76 13.63
CA GLU A 41 -6.40 5.31 13.02
C GLU A 41 -6.87 4.41 11.90
N ARG A 42 -8.15 4.54 11.54
CA ARG A 42 -8.80 3.76 10.47
C ARG A 42 -9.28 4.69 9.39
N GLU A 43 -8.72 4.52 8.21
CA GLU A 43 -9.18 5.17 6.99
C GLU A 43 -10.02 4.16 6.22
N PHE A 44 -11.34 4.33 6.26
CA PHE A 44 -12.27 3.38 5.66
C PHE A 44 -12.25 3.48 4.14
N LEU A 45 -12.13 2.34 3.47
CA LEU A 45 -12.22 2.26 2.02
C LEU A 45 -13.68 2.13 1.58
N ASP A 46 -13.96 2.59 0.37
CA ASP A 46 -15.28 2.45 -0.22
C ASP A 46 -15.59 1.00 -0.55
N MET A 47 -16.76 0.53 -0.08
CA MET A 47 -17.17 -0.85 -0.22
C MET A 47 -18.64 -0.94 -0.62
N ARG A 48 -18.94 -1.79 -1.61
CA ARG A 48 -20.30 -2.17 -1.99
C ARG A 48 -20.45 -3.69 -1.94
N ARG A 49 -21.20 -4.16 -0.95
CA ARG A 49 -21.36 -5.60 -0.67
C ARG A 49 -19.98 -6.24 -0.50
N ARG A 50 -19.53 -7.11 -1.40
CA ARG A 50 -18.23 -7.78 -1.34
C ARG A 50 -17.13 -7.05 -2.12
N ILE A 51 -17.48 -6.04 -2.91
CA ILE A 51 -16.54 -5.34 -3.76
C ILE A 51 -15.98 -4.16 -3.00
N VAL A 52 -14.66 -4.07 -2.96
CA VAL A 52 -13.90 -3.01 -2.28
C VAL A 52 -13.12 -2.24 -3.33
N ASP A 53 -13.29 -0.92 -3.35
CA ASP A 53 -12.43 -0.02 -4.12
C ASP A 53 -11.10 0.14 -3.37
N LEU A 54 -9.99 -0.21 -4.02
CA LEU A 54 -8.67 -0.10 -3.41
C LEU A 54 -8.18 1.35 -3.33
N GLY A 55 -8.74 2.29 -4.11
CA GLY A 55 -8.29 3.69 -4.11
C GLY A 55 -6.77 3.83 -4.18
N ASP A 56 -6.20 4.46 -3.16
CA ASP A 56 -4.78 4.74 -2.97
C ASP A 56 -4.01 3.68 -2.16
N VAL A 57 -4.59 2.49 -1.93
CA VAL A 57 -3.91 1.38 -1.23
C VAL A 57 -2.62 0.98 -1.93
N GLN A 58 -1.49 0.99 -1.24
CA GLN A 58 -0.18 0.67 -1.82
C GLN A 58 0.51 -0.45 -1.05
N ARG A 59 1.60 -0.96 -1.64
CA ARG A 59 2.50 -1.89 -0.95
C ARG A 59 2.95 -1.28 0.38
N GLY A 60 2.99 -2.12 1.42
CA GLY A 60 3.36 -1.70 2.77
C GLY A 60 2.23 -1.04 3.54
N ASP A 61 1.00 -0.97 3.00
CA ASP A 61 -0.18 -0.60 3.78
C ASP A 61 -0.64 -1.77 4.67
N ALA A 62 -1.12 -1.42 5.86
CA ALA A 62 -1.80 -2.35 6.76
C ALA A 62 -3.32 -2.20 6.56
N ILE A 63 -4.01 -3.32 6.43
CA ILE A 63 -5.44 -3.41 6.16
C ILE A 63 -6.13 -4.18 7.29
N GLU A 64 -7.28 -3.70 7.75
CA GLU A 64 -8.19 -4.40 8.66
C GLU A 64 -9.52 -4.64 7.95
N VAL A 65 -9.96 -5.90 7.93
CA VAL A 65 -11.30 -6.28 7.49
C VAL A 65 -12.15 -6.55 8.72
N GLY A 66 -13.27 -5.84 8.84
CA GLY A 66 -14.21 -6.00 9.94
C GLY A 66 -15.47 -6.75 9.53
N LEU A 67 -15.78 -7.82 10.26
CA LEU A 67 -16.92 -8.70 10.06
C LEU A 67 -17.83 -8.67 11.30
N ASP A 68 -18.31 -7.48 11.66
CA ASP A 68 -19.01 -7.26 12.93
C ASP A 68 -20.40 -7.89 12.93
N TYR A 69 -20.65 -8.90 13.78
CA TYR A 69 -21.98 -9.51 13.93
C TYR A 69 -22.71 -8.98 15.16
N TYR A 70 -23.97 -8.58 14.99
CA TYR A 70 -24.86 -8.21 16.10
C TYR A 70 -25.87 -9.33 16.39
N ASN A 71 -25.90 -9.80 17.64
CA ASN A 71 -26.88 -10.80 18.06
C ASN A 71 -28.29 -10.20 18.24
N ALA A 72 -29.27 -11.05 18.55
CA ALA A 72 -30.67 -10.62 18.72
C ALA A 72 -30.90 -9.62 19.87
N ARG A 73 -29.99 -9.61 20.86
CA ARG A 73 -30.01 -8.68 22.00
C ARG A 73 -29.18 -7.43 21.75
N GLY A 74 -28.65 -7.24 20.53
CA GLY A 74 -27.82 -6.11 20.16
C GLY A 74 -26.35 -6.19 20.60
N ALA A 75 -25.91 -7.31 21.18
CA ALA A 75 -24.50 -7.46 21.55
C ALA A 75 -23.64 -7.68 20.30
N LYS A 76 -22.55 -6.92 20.20
CA LYS A 76 -21.57 -6.96 19.12
C LYS A 76 -20.56 -8.09 19.37
N ARG A 77 -20.37 -8.94 18.37
CA ARG A 77 -19.26 -9.88 18.27
C ARG A 77 -18.31 -9.35 17.18
N PRO A 78 -17.21 -8.68 17.56
CA PRO A 78 -16.24 -8.24 16.58
C PRO A 78 -15.46 -9.45 16.05
N ASP A 79 -15.26 -9.46 14.75
CA ASP A 79 -14.41 -10.42 14.06
C ASP A 79 -13.54 -9.65 13.05
N ARG A 80 -12.23 -9.92 13.06
CA ARG A 80 -11.21 -9.07 12.46
C ARG A 80 -10.13 -9.89 11.80
N ASP A 81 -9.91 -9.59 10.54
CA ASP A 81 -8.77 -10.09 9.79
C ASP A 81 -7.81 -8.93 9.50
N TYR A 82 -6.51 -9.19 9.59
CA TYR A 82 -5.47 -8.19 9.40
C TYR A 82 -4.53 -8.61 8.29
N TYR A 83 -4.31 -7.73 7.32
CA TYR A 83 -3.48 -8.01 6.15
C TYR A 83 -2.47 -6.92 5.90
N VAL A 84 -1.24 -7.29 5.53
CA VAL A 84 -0.28 -6.34 4.96
C VAL A 84 -0.26 -6.50 3.44
N VAL A 85 -0.24 -5.38 2.72
CA VAL A 85 -0.12 -5.40 1.26
C VAL A 85 1.32 -5.69 0.87
N LEU A 86 1.57 -6.88 0.33
CA LEU A 86 2.89 -7.28 -0.17
C LEU A 86 3.17 -6.67 -1.54
N SER A 87 2.20 -6.65 -2.44
CA SER A 87 2.35 -6.05 -3.76
C SER A 87 1.00 -5.70 -4.36
N ARG A 88 0.97 -4.67 -5.21
CA ARG A 88 -0.18 -4.26 -6.00
C ARG A 88 0.27 -4.05 -7.44
N SER A 89 -0.39 -4.70 -8.39
CA SER A 89 -0.28 -4.43 -9.83
C SER A 89 -1.61 -3.87 -10.34
N GLU A 90 -1.77 -3.77 -11.66
CA GLU A 90 -3.06 -3.41 -12.27
C GLU A 90 -4.11 -4.53 -12.15
N THR A 91 -3.67 -5.79 -12.05
CA THR A 91 -4.55 -6.97 -12.13
C THR A 91 -4.54 -7.82 -10.88
N GLU A 92 -3.61 -7.61 -9.95
CA GLU A 92 -3.44 -8.47 -8.78
C GLU A 92 -3.04 -7.70 -7.52
N LEU A 93 -3.54 -8.16 -6.38
CA LEU A 93 -3.18 -7.72 -5.04
C LEU A 93 -2.70 -8.92 -4.23
N ALA A 94 -1.47 -8.86 -3.71
CA ALA A 94 -0.95 -9.87 -2.80
C ALA A 94 -0.99 -9.36 -1.36
N LEU A 95 -1.57 -10.16 -0.48
CA LEU A 95 -1.80 -9.87 0.94
C LEU A 95 -1.14 -10.94 1.80
N GLU A 96 -0.54 -10.55 2.92
CA GLU A 96 -0.13 -11.48 3.98
C GLU A 96 -1.00 -11.28 5.22
N GLU A 97 -1.60 -12.37 5.70
CA GLU A 97 -2.44 -12.37 6.89
C GLU A 97 -1.63 -12.39 8.18
N HIS A 98 -2.07 -11.59 9.15
CA HIS A 98 -1.55 -11.55 10.50
C HIS A 98 -2.66 -11.69 11.54
N ALA A 99 -2.32 -12.25 12.69
CA ALA A 99 -3.31 -12.51 13.74
C ALA A 99 -3.76 -11.23 14.48
N THR A 100 -3.00 -10.14 14.41
CA THR A 100 -3.26 -8.94 15.21
C THR A 100 -2.89 -7.64 14.48
N ALA A 101 -3.57 -6.55 14.87
CA ALA A 101 -3.25 -5.18 14.44
C ALA A 101 -1.77 -4.80 14.71
N ALA A 102 -1.20 -5.25 15.83
CA ALA A 102 0.18 -4.94 16.17
C ALA A 102 1.18 -5.61 15.21
N GLN A 103 0.90 -6.86 14.81
CA GLN A 103 1.74 -7.60 13.86
C GLN A 103 1.68 -6.96 12.47
N VAL A 104 0.47 -6.66 11.98
CA VAL A 104 0.30 -6.09 10.62
C VAL A 104 0.92 -4.70 10.52
N ILE A 105 0.74 -3.81 11.51
CA ILE A 105 1.34 -2.47 11.50
C ILE A 105 2.87 -2.56 11.52
N LYS A 106 3.43 -3.50 12.29
CA LYS A 106 4.87 -3.72 12.32
C LYS A 106 5.38 -4.24 10.96
N ALA A 107 4.70 -5.21 10.36
CA ALA A 107 5.07 -5.76 9.06
C ALA A 107 5.00 -4.70 7.95
N ALA A 108 3.92 -3.93 7.91
CA ALA A 108 3.72 -2.79 7.03
C ALA A 108 4.85 -1.76 7.13
N ARG A 109 5.31 -1.47 8.35
CA ARG A 109 6.45 -0.56 8.57
C ARG A 109 7.76 -1.13 8.01
N VAL A 110 8.06 -2.41 8.26
CA VAL A 110 9.27 -3.06 7.77
C VAL A 110 9.32 -3.04 6.24
N LEU A 111 8.20 -3.28 5.56
CA LEU A 111 8.13 -3.20 4.10
C LEU A 111 8.39 -1.79 3.58
N ARG A 112 7.78 -0.77 4.19
CA ARG A 112 8.01 0.64 3.81
C ARG A 112 9.46 1.08 4.04
N GLU A 113 10.08 0.61 5.12
CA GLU A 113 11.51 0.84 5.39
C GLU A 113 12.40 0.14 4.35
N ALA A 114 12.06 -1.10 3.95
CA ALA A 114 12.77 -1.83 2.92
C ALA A 114 12.71 -1.10 1.56
N ASP A 115 11.53 -0.67 1.14
CA ASP A 115 11.34 0.07 -0.11
C ASP A 115 12.09 1.43 -0.09
N SER A 116 12.20 2.06 1.08
CA SER A 116 13.00 3.30 1.26
C SER A 116 14.51 3.04 1.22
N SER A 117 14.95 1.83 1.58
CA SER A 117 16.37 1.44 1.60
C SER A 117 16.89 0.87 0.27
N GLU A 118 15.99 0.43 -0.61
CA GLU A 118 16.33 0.01 -1.98
C GLU A 118 16.64 1.22 -2.88
N ILE A 119 16.20 2.42 -2.44
CA ILE A 119 16.63 3.73 -2.96
C ILE A 119 17.91 4.16 -2.20
N ASP A 120 19.01 3.46 -2.45
CA ASP A 120 20.40 3.76 -2.07
C ASP A 120 20.69 4.30 -0.64
N PRO A 121 21.23 3.47 0.30
CA PRO A 121 21.66 3.94 1.62
C PRO A 121 22.95 4.81 1.58
N GLY A 122 23.57 5.02 0.41
CA GLY A 122 24.76 5.88 0.22
C GLY A 122 24.60 6.96 -0.86
N GLY A 123 23.43 7.06 -1.49
CA GLY A 123 23.18 7.99 -2.59
C GLY A 123 22.84 9.36 -2.06
N LEU A 124 23.69 10.35 -2.36
CA LEU A 124 23.40 11.75 -2.04
C LEU A 124 22.09 12.15 -2.75
N GLN A 125 21.00 12.27 -2.01
CA GLN A 125 19.78 12.86 -2.54
C GLN A 125 20.04 14.35 -2.79
N VAL A 126 20.03 14.74 -4.07
CA VAL A 126 20.12 16.13 -4.49
C VAL A 126 18.77 16.55 -5.03
N SER A 127 18.06 17.39 -4.27
CA SER A 127 16.86 18.07 -4.76
C SER A 127 17.29 19.30 -5.57
N VAL A 128 16.89 19.36 -6.83
CA VAL A 128 17.10 20.54 -7.69
C VAL A 128 15.75 21.13 -8.07
N THR A 129 15.60 22.44 -7.90
CA THR A 129 14.42 23.16 -8.40
C THR A 129 14.67 23.52 -9.86
N LEU A 130 13.87 22.95 -10.76
CA LEU A 130 13.92 23.24 -12.19
C LEU A 130 12.73 24.12 -12.57
N THR A 131 12.98 25.11 -13.43
CA THR A 131 11.93 25.82 -14.15
C THR A 131 11.28 24.92 -15.20
N ARG A 132 10.10 25.31 -15.68
CA ARG A 132 9.34 24.51 -16.65
C ARG A 132 10.14 24.21 -17.93
N ASP A 133 10.93 25.17 -18.40
CA ASP A 133 11.71 25.02 -19.62
C ASP A 133 12.91 24.08 -19.39
N GLU A 134 13.55 24.14 -18.22
CA GLU A 134 14.63 23.21 -17.84
C GLU A 134 14.13 21.76 -17.69
N VAL A 135 12.88 21.55 -17.26
CA VAL A 135 12.27 20.22 -17.22
C VAL A 135 12.08 19.65 -18.63
N ILE A 136 11.71 20.49 -19.62
CA ILE A 136 11.53 20.07 -21.01
C ILE A 136 12.87 19.68 -21.63
N ASP A 137 13.91 20.47 -21.37
CA ASP A 137 15.25 20.18 -21.87
C ASP A 137 15.83 18.91 -21.24
N LEU A 138 15.57 18.67 -19.94
CA LEU A 138 15.95 17.43 -19.27
C LEU A 138 15.23 16.21 -19.86
N ALA A 139 13.93 16.32 -20.14
CA ALA A 139 13.16 15.23 -20.74
C ALA A 139 13.71 14.84 -22.12
N ARG A 140 14.05 15.84 -22.96
CA ARG A 140 14.69 15.61 -24.27
C ARG A 140 16.07 14.97 -24.12
N LEU A 141 16.85 15.41 -23.13
CA LEU A 141 18.15 14.81 -22.84
C LEU A 141 18.02 13.33 -22.46
N VAL A 142 17.03 12.98 -21.64
CA VAL A 142 16.73 11.59 -21.25
C VAL A 142 16.37 10.72 -22.45
N GLU A 143 15.56 11.23 -23.38
CA GLU A 143 15.21 10.51 -24.61
C GLU A 143 16.43 10.29 -25.51
N THR A 144 17.24 11.32 -25.72
CA THR A 144 18.43 11.24 -26.58
C THR A 144 19.55 10.37 -26.01
N ALA A 145 19.67 10.29 -24.69
CA ALA A 145 20.67 9.45 -24.01
C ALA A 145 20.25 7.97 -23.90
N GLY A 146 19.05 7.60 -24.35
CA GLY A 146 18.56 6.22 -24.26
C GLY A 146 18.03 5.84 -22.87
N GLY A 147 17.59 6.83 -22.08
CA GLY A 147 16.95 6.62 -20.78
C GLY A 147 17.64 7.33 -19.60
N PRO A 148 16.98 7.37 -18.44
CA PRO A 148 17.42 8.15 -17.28
C PRO A 148 18.75 7.67 -16.70
N ALA A 149 19.05 6.36 -16.78
CA ALA A 149 20.30 5.77 -16.31
C ALA A 149 21.53 6.30 -17.10
N SER A 150 21.37 6.52 -18.40
CA SER A 150 22.43 7.07 -19.26
C SER A 150 22.72 8.53 -18.97
N VAL A 151 21.67 9.33 -18.70
CA VAL A 151 21.80 10.75 -18.32
C VAL A 151 22.53 10.88 -16.98
N LEU A 152 22.16 10.08 -15.99
CA LEU A 152 22.83 10.03 -14.69
C LEU A 152 24.31 9.66 -14.82
N THR A 153 24.62 8.69 -15.67
CA THR A 153 26.01 8.28 -15.95
C THR A 153 26.81 9.43 -16.57
N ALA A 154 26.24 10.15 -17.54
CA ALA A 154 26.89 11.29 -18.19
C ALA A 154 27.10 12.49 -17.24
N LEU A 155 26.10 12.80 -16.41
CA LEU A 155 26.18 13.86 -15.40
C LEU A 155 27.21 13.55 -14.30
N SER A 156 27.25 12.30 -13.84
CA SER A 156 28.25 11.87 -12.85
C SER A 156 29.67 11.95 -13.41
N ALA A 157 29.87 11.67 -14.71
CA ALA A 157 31.17 11.83 -15.35
C ALA A 157 31.56 13.32 -15.51
N ALA A 158 30.60 14.21 -15.72
CA ALA A 158 30.83 15.65 -15.87
C ALA A 158 31.08 16.37 -14.53
N LEU A 159 30.49 15.90 -13.44
CA LEU A 159 30.61 16.49 -12.09
C LEU A 159 31.77 15.90 -11.26
N GLY A 160 32.41 14.84 -11.75
CA GLY A 160 33.50 14.13 -11.07
C GLY A 160 34.93 14.52 -11.49
N ALA A 161 35.13 15.75 -12.00
CA ALA A 161 36.44 16.31 -12.39
C ALA A 161 36.81 17.55 -11.57
#